data_AF-A0A6I2ZFS9-F1
#
_entry.id   AF-A0A6I2ZFS9-F1
#
_cell.length_a   1.000
_cell.length_b   1.000
_cell.length_c   1.000
_cell.angle_alpha   90.00
_cell.angle_beta   90.00
_cell.angle_gamma   90.00
#
_symmetry.space_group_name_H-M   'P 1'
#
loop_
_entity.id
_entity.type
_entity.pdbx_description
1 polymer ?
#
loop_
_entity_poly.entity_id
_entity_poly.type
_entity_poly.pdbx_seq_one_letter_code
_entity_poly.pdbx_strand_id
1 'polypeptide(L)'
;MNSADLHSTVPTSAAPTTVSPPASTAVSPVSSPGFTAADFGSEFTWGVATASYQIEGAASTDGKGPSIWDTFTHNRGFGGLRERIRDRSTGDQACEFYERYPSDLALAAELGFGAKRFSISWPRVLPNGTGQINQAGLDFYSRVVDTCLELGLEPWVTLYHWDLP
;
A
#
# COMPACT_ATOMS: atom_id res chain seq x y z
N MET A 1 -21.33 -60.90 -30.35
CA MET A 1 -20.82 -59.78 -29.53
C MET A 1 -21.69 -58.59 -29.87
N ASN A 2 -22.62 -58.25 -28.98
CA ASN A 2 -23.78 -57.40 -29.26
C ASN A 2 -23.44 -55.91 -29.27
N SER A 3 -24.05 -55.20 -30.22
CA SER A 3 -24.38 -53.77 -30.20
C SER A 3 -25.24 -53.40 -28.99
N ALA A 4 -25.09 -52.18 -28.48
CA ALA A 4 -26.21 -51.31 -28.13
C ALA A 4 -25.76 -49.86 -27.88
N ASP A 5 -26.54 -48.96 -28.47
CA ASP A 5 -26.56 -47.51 -28.37
C ASP A 5 -27.00 -46.94 -27.01
N LEU A 6 -26.65 -45.66 -26.83
CA LEU A 6 -27.31 -44.58 -26.08
C LEU A 6 -28.04 -44.89 -24.75
N HIS A 7 -27.62 -44.19 -23.68
CA HIS A 7 -28.40 -43.06 -23.16
C HIS A 7 -27.60 -42.24 -22.13
N SER A 8 -27.42 -40.96 -22.46
CA SER A 8 -27.02 -39.90 -21.54
C SER A 8 -28.09 -39.73 -20.45
N THR A 9 -27.67 -39.80 -19.19
CA THR A 9 -28.43 -39.25 -18.06
C THR A 9 -27.50 -38.33 -17.28
N VAL A 10 -27.72 -37.03 -17.44
CA VAL A 10 -27.09 -35.99 -16.63
C VAL A 10 -27.78 -36.00 -15.26
N PRO A 11 -27.07 -36.10 -14.12
CA PRO A 11 -27.68 -35.92 -12.83
C PRO A 11 -28.06 -34.45 -12.64
N THR A 12 -29.32 -34.24 -12.26
CA THR A 12 -29.96 -32.96 -11.96
C THR A 12 -29.15 -32.14 -10.95
N SER A 13 -28.88 -30.88 -11.30
CA SER A 13 -28.23 -29.88 -10.45
C SER A 13 -28.96 -29.72 -9.12
N ALA A 14 -28.24 -29.88 -8.00
CA ALA A 14 -28.74 -29.54 -6.68
C ALA A 14 -28.82 -28.01 -6.54
N ALA A 15 -29.95 -27.52 -6.03
CA ALA A 15 -30.18 -26.09 -5.81
C ALA A 15 -29.12 -25.51 -4.84
N PRO A 16 -28.65 -24.26 -5.07
CA PRO A 16 -27.64 -23.65 -4.21
C PRO A 16 -28.20 -23.43 -2.80
N THR A 17 -27.50 -23.94 -1.80
CA THR A 17 -27.80 -23.71 -0.39
C THR A 17 -27.49 -22.25 -0.05
N THR A 18 -28.51 -21.48 0.29
CA THR A 18 -28.35 -20.09 0.75
C THR A 18 -27.69 -20.09 2.13
N VAL A 19 -26.42 -19.67 2.19
CA VAL A 19 -25.74 -19.37 3.46
C VAL A 19 -26.21 -17.99 3.92
N SER A 20 -26.92 -17.93 5.05
CA SER A 20 -27.26 -16.65 5.69
C SER A 20 -26.00 -15.98 6.24
N PRO A 21 -25.86 -14.64 6.13
CA PRO A 21 -24.75 -13.92 6.72
C PRO A 21 -24.80 -14.02 8.25
N PRO A 22 -23.64 -14.01 8.94
CA PRO A 22 -23.62 -13.98 10.40
C PRO A 22 -24.29 -12.70 10.92
N ALA A 23 -24.96 -12.82 12.07
CA ALA A 23 -25.61 -11.69 12.73
C ALA A 23 -24.59 -10.59 13.05
N SER A 24 -24.92 -9.35 12.68
CA SER A 24 -24.15 -8.17 13.01
C SER A 24 -24.17 -7.94 14.52
N THR A 25 -23.09 -8.31 15.20
CA THR A 25 -22.85 -7.87 16.57
C THR A 25 -22.63 -6.37 16.56
N ALA A 26 -23.57 -5.63 17.14
CA ALA A 26 -23.43 -4.20 17.37
C ALA A 26 -22.16 -3.94 18.20
N VAL A 27 -21.19 -3.27 17.60
CA VAL A 27 -20.00 -2.77 18.32
C VAL A 27 -20.51 -1.72 19.31
N SER A 28 -20.35 -1.96 20.61
CA SER A 28 -20.67 -0.95 21.62
C SER A 28 -19.80 0.29 21.38
N PRO A 29 -20.35 1.51 21.53
CA PRO A 29 -19.58 2.72 21.33
C PRO A 29 -18.41 2.71 22.32
N VAL A 30 -17.19 2.73 21.79
CA VAL A 30 -15.99 2.98 22.58
C VAL A 30 -16.21 4.32 23.26
N SER A 31 -16.16 4.34 24.60
CA SER A 31 -16.27 5.59 25.36
C SER A 31 -15.17 6.53 24.88
N SER A 32 -15.55 7.65 24.27
CA SER A 32 -14.58 8.62 23.76
C SER A 32 -13.68 9.05 24.91
N PRO A 33 -12.34 8.98 24.78
CA PRO A 33 -11.47 9.68 25.70
C PRO A 33 -11.93 11.14 25.72
N GLY A 34 -11.98 11.76 26.91
CA GLY A 34 -12.58 13.08 27.13
C GLY A 34 -11.82 14.26 26.51
N PHE A 35 -11.03 14.02 25.47
CA PHE A 35 -10.27 15.04 24.75
C PHE A 35 -10.88 15.27 23.37
N THR A 36 -10.81 16.52 22.94
CA THR A 36 -11.23 17.02 21.63
C THR A 36 -10.03 17.69 20.95
N ALA A 37 -10.11 17.96 19.64
CA ALA A 37 -9.05 18.66 18.92
C ALA A 37 -8.71 20.04 19.53
N ALA A 38 -9.68 20.70 20.16
CA ALA A 38 -9.50 22.02 20.78
C ALA A 38 -8.53 21.99 21.98
N ASP A 39 -8.34 20.85 22.64
CA ASP A 39 -7.48 20.72 23.81
C ASP A 39 -5.97 20.79 23.46
N PHE A 40 -5.62 20.71 22.17
CA PHE A 40 -4.23 20.69 21.69
C PHE A 40 -3.74 22.05 21.16
N GLY A 41 -4.64 23.05 21.07
CA GLY A 41 -4.33 24.38 20.55
C GLY A 41 -4.45 24.50 19.02
N SER A 42 -4.56 25.73 18.52
CA SER A 42 -4.76 26.02 17.08
C SER A 42 -3.54 25.73 16.21
N GLU A 43 -2.35 25.71 16.80
CA GLU A 43 -1.08 25.47 16.11
C GLU A 43 -0.74 23.97 16.02
N PHE A 44 -1.57 23.09 16.59
CA PHE A 44 -1.31 21.65 16.57
C PHE A 44 -1.73 21.04 15.24
N THR A 45 -0.78 20.41 14.54
CA THR A 45 -1.04 19.73 13.26
C THR A 45 -1.26 18.24 13.45
N TRP A 46 -2.45 17.77 13.09
CA TRP A 46 -2.73 16.34 12.91
C TRP A 46 -2.32 15.90 11.50
N GLY A 47 -1.60 14.79 11.41
CA GLY A 47 -1.17 14.24 10.13
C GLY A 47 -1.15 12.73 10.09
N VAL A 48 -0.98 12.21 8.88
CA VAL A 48 -0.83 10.76 8.62
C VAL A 48 0.54 10.46 8.03
N ALA A 49 1.11 9.31 8.38
CA ALA A 49 2.47 8.94 8.01
C ALA A 49 2.52 7.61 7.24
N THR A 50 3.36 7.55 6.22
CA THR A 50 3.64 6.35 5.43
C THR A 50 5.13 6.24 5.09
N ALA A 51 5.57 5.07 4.63
CA ALA A 51 6.92 4.86 4.09
C ALA A 51 6.86 4.20 2.71
N SER A 52 7.73 4.64 1.81
CA SER A 52 7.86 4.28 0.39
C SER A 52 7.65 2.78 0.13
N TYR A 53 8.51 1.91 0.68
CA TYR A 53 8.45 0.47 0.45
C TYR A 53 7.13 -0.18 0.90
N GLN A 54 6.48 0.41 1.90
CA GLN A 54 5.27 -0.17 2.50
C GLN A 54 4.00 0.14 1.69
N ILE A 55 4.00 1.20 0.86
CA ILE A 55 2.78 1.66 0.18
C ILE A 55 2.91 1.81 -1.34
N GLU A 56 4.09 2.09 -1.88
CA GLU A 56 4.24 2.50 -3.29
C GLU A 56 3.91 1.38 -4.27
N GLY A 57 4.50 0.20 -4.07
CA GLY A 57 4.53 -0.83 -5.09
C GLY A 57 5.34 -0.37 -6.30
N ALA A 58 4.97 -0.89 -7.49
CA ALA A 58 5.62 -0.58 -8.75
C ALA A 58 7.15 -0.77 -8.67
N ALA A 59 7.56 -1.90 -8.06
CA ALA A 59 8.93 -2.12 -7.59
C ALA A 59 10.00 -2.10 -8.68
N SER A 60 9.61 -2.33 -9.95
CA SER A 60 10.48 -2.31 -11.13
C SER A 60 9.98 -1.37 -12.24
N THR A 61 9.09 -0.44 -11.92
CA THR A 61 8.49 0.51 -12.89
C THR A 61 9.37 1.75 -13.03
N ASP A 62 9.36 2.34 -14.24
CA ASP A 62 10.00 3.63 -14.56
C ASP A 62 11.45 3.76 -14.09
N GLY A 63 12.24 2.69 -14.24
CA GLY A 63 13.67 2.71 -13.97
C GLY A 63 14.06 2.62 -12.49
N LYS A 64 13.12 2.35 -11.57
CA LYS A 64 13.44 2.07 -10.16
C LYS A 64 14.39 0.85 -10.04
N GLY A 65 15.44 0.99 -9.23
CA GLY A 65 16.33 -0.11 -8.84
C GLY A 65 15.74 -0.99 -7.71
N PRO A 66 16.31 -2.17 -7.47
CA PRO A 66 15.97 -2.94 -6.28
C PRO A 66 16.48 -2.24 -5.01
N SER A 67 15.78 -2.46 -3.90
CA SER A 67 16.25 -2.12 -2.55
C SER A 67 16.76 -3.37 -1.81
N ILE A 68 17.36 -3.15 -0.64
CA ILE A 68 17.65 -4.22 0.32
C ILE A 68 16.37 -4.95 0.76
N TRP A 69 15.21 -4.29 0.80
CA TRP A 69 13.93 -4.94 1.09
C TRP A 69 13.46 -5.81 -0.07
N ASP A 70 13.60 -5.34 -1.32
CA ASP A 70 13.33 -6.17 -2.49
C ASP A 70 14.18 -7.45 -2.45
N THR A 71 15.47 -7.33 -2.15
CA THR A 71 16.35 -8.50 -1.98
C THR A 71 15.90 -9.39 -0.83
N PHE A 72 15.55 -8.80 0.31
CA PHE A 72 15.12 -9.53 1.51
C PHE A 72 13.83 -10.32 1.26
N THR A 73 12.82 -9.73 0.61
CA THR A 73 11.51 -10.38 0.42
C THR A 73 11.49 -11.38 -0.73
N HIS A 74 12.39 -11.26 -1.71
CA HIS A 74 12.44 -12.16 -2.88
C HIS A 74 13.35 -13.38 -2.71
N ASN A 75 14.26 -13.38 -1.73
CA ASN A 75 15.23 -14.45 -1.58
C ASN A 75 14.59 -15.74 -1.00
N ARG A 76 14.53 -16.80 -1.83
CA ARG A 76 13.91 -18.11 -1.52
C ARG A 76 14.92 -19.22 -1.16
N GLY A 77 16.18 -18.87 -0.88
CA GLY A 77 17.23 -19.85 -0.56
C GLY A 77 17.02 -20.58 0.78
N PHE A 78 17.82 -21.61 1.07
CA PHE A 78 17.78 -22.34 2.35
C PHE A 78 18.20 -21.39 3.49
N GLY A 79 17.28 -21.10 4.42
CA GLY A 79 17.44 -20.01 5.41
C GLY A 79 16.93 -18.64 4.91
N GLY A 80 16.09 -18.65 3.88
CA GLY A 80 15.62 -17.50 3.12
C GLY A 80 15.03 -16.40 3.99
N LEU A 81 15.25 -15.18 3.51
CA LEU A 81 14.78 -13.97 4.17
C LEU A 81 13.27 -13.80 3.99
N ARG A 82 12.68 -14.40 2.94
CA ARG A 82 11.24 -14.38 2.71
C ARG A 82 10.45 -15.11 3.79
N GLU A 83 10.99 -16.20 4.34
CA GLU A 83 10.37 -16.93 5.46
C GLU A 83 10.28 -16.08 6.74
N ARG A 84 11.03 -14.96 6.80
CA ARG A 84 10.96 -13.99 7.90
C ARG A 84 9.79 -13.01 7.75
N ILE A 85 9.18 -12.94 6.57
CA ILE A 85 7.90 -12.26 6.37
C ILE A 85 6.78 -13.23 6.74
N ARG A 86 5.96 -12.87 7.74
CA ARG A 86 4.95 -13.75 8.34
C ARG A 86 4.04 -14.44 7.32
N ASP A 87 3.59 -13.70 6.30
CA ASP A 87 2.73 -14.19 5.22
C ASP A 87 3.47 -14.40 3.90
N ARG A 88 4.79 -14.21 3.90
CA ARG A 88 5.67 -14.32 2.72
C ARG A 88 5.31 -13.33 1.60
N SER A 89 4.60 -12.24 1.88
CA SER A 89 4.33 -11.16 0.92
C SER A 89 5.61 -10.37 0.55
N THR A 90 5.51 -9.55 -0.49
CA THR A 90 6.55 -8.64 -0.97
C THR A 90 5.98 -7.22 -1.09
N GLY A 91 6.85 -6.22 -1.26
CA GLY A 91 6.45 -4.84 -1.55
C GLY A 91 6.14 -4.56 -3.03
N ASP A 92 5.99 -5.58 -3.89
CA ASP A 92 5.90 -5.38 -5.35
C ASP A 92 4.68 -4.56 -5.76
N GLN A 93 3.54 -4.84 -5.12
CA GLN A 93 2.27 -4.15 -5.34
C GLN A 93 1.93 -3.19 -4.19
N ALA A 94 2.17 -3.62 -2.94
CA ALA A 94 1.87 -2.86 -1.73
C ALA A 94 0.43 -2.28 -1.72
N CYS A 95 0.27 -0.97 -1.57
CA CYS A 95 -1.01 -0.27 -1.64
C CYS A 95 -1.25 0.41 -3.00
N GLU A 96 -0.38 0.17 -3.99
CA GLU A 96 -0.43 0.80 -5.31
C GLU A 96 -0.34 2.34 -5.27
N PHE A 97 0.28 2.92 -4.23
CA PHE A 97 0.37 4.38 -4.07
C PHE A 97 1.12 5.05 -5.23
N TYR A 98 2.04 4.35 -5.91
CA TYR A 98 2.72 4.90 -7.09
C TYR A 98 1.74 5.42 -8.15
N GLU A 99 0.62 4.73 -8.34
CA GLU A 99 -0.44 5.10 -9.29
C GLU A 99 -1.59 5.84 -8.61
N ARG A 100 -1.90 5.48 -7.36
CA ARG A 100 -3.10 5.92 -6.64
C ARG A 100 -2.87 7.09 -5.67
N TYR A 101 -1.67 7.67 -5.62
CA TYR A 101 -1.38 8.77 -4.71
C TYR A 101 -2.43 9.91 -4.73
N PRO A 102 -3.07 10.30 -5.86
CA PRO A 102 -4.06 11.38 -5.83
C PRO A 102 -5.28 11.02 -4.97
N SER A 103 -5.78 9.78 -5.06
CA SER A 103 -6.91 9.34 -4.24
C SER A 103 -6.54 9.17 -2.77
N ASP A 104 -5.32 8.69 -2.49
CA ASP A 104 -4.87 8.48 -1.12
C ASP A 104 -4.62 9.81 -0.39
N LEU A 105 -4.14 10.83 -1.11
CA LEU A 105 -3.99 12.18 -0.57
C LEU A 105 -5.36 12.89 -0.43
N ALA A 106 -6.26 12.71 -1.40
CA ALA A 106 -7.63 13.24 -1.28
C ALA A 106 -8.33 12.68 -0.04
N LEU A 107 -8.21 11.38 0.23
CA LEU A 107 -8.75 10.74 1.42
C LEU A 107 -8.16 11.33 2.72
N ALA A 108 -6.85 11.61 2.75
CA ALA A 108 -6.23 12.24 3.92
C ALA A 108 -6.79 13.64 4.18
N ALA A 109 -7.01 14.44 3.13
CA ALA A 109 -7.63 15.75 3.24
C ALA A 109 -9.10 15.67 3.66
N GLU A 110 -9.88 14.74 3.09
CA GLU A 110 -11.29 14.50 3.45
C GLU A 110 -11.47 14.09 4.92
N LEU A 111 -10.51 13.36 5.48
CA LEU A 111 -10.47 12.99 6.90
C LEU A 111 -10.04 14.15 7.83
N GLY A 112 -9.69 15.31 7.26
CA GLY A 112 -9.35 16.52 8.02
C GLY A 112 -7.90 16.58 8.51
N PHE A 113 -6.99 15.80 7.94
CA PHE A 113 -5.56 15.94 8.27
C PHE A 113 -4.95 17.17 7.60
N GLY A 114 -4.03 17.83 8.30
CA GLY A 114 -3.31 19.00 7.82
C GLY A 114 -1.89 18.71 7.31
N ALA A 115 -1.35 17.53 7.60
CA ALA A 115 -0.02 17.12 7.14
C ALA A 115 0.01 15.69 6.63
N LYS A 116 0.84 15.48 5.61
CA LYS A 116 1.19 14.15 5.09
C LYS A 116 2.69 13.94 5.25
N ARG A 117 3.05 13.01 6.15
CA ARG A 117 4.42 12.50 6.23
C ARG A 117 4.59 11.32 5.27
N PHE A 118 5.62 11.36 4.43
CA PHE A 118 6.00 10.25 3.55
C PHE A 118 7.51 10.17 3.40
N SER A 119 8.03 9.01 2.96
CA SER A 119 9.45 8.86 2.62
C SER A 119 9.68 8.81 1.12
N ILE A 120 10.88 9.22 0.71
CA ILE A 120 11.35 9.08 -0.67
C ILE A 120 12.02 7.72 -0.82
N SER A 121 11.70 7.03 -1.91
CA SER A 121 12.39 5.81 -2.33
C SER A 121 13.73 6.15 -2.95
N TRP A 122 14.82 5.94 -2.18
CA TRP A 122 16.18 6.10 -2.70
C TRP A 122 16.37 5.34 -4.02
N PRO A 123 16.07 4.03 -4.14
CA PRO A 123 16.30 3.30 -5.40
C PRO A 123 15.37 3.74 -6.54
N ARG A 124 14.31 4.50 -6.25
CA ARG A 124 13.51 5.12 -7.32
C ARG A 124 14.18 6.38 -7.86
N VAL A 125 14.87 7.16 -7.03
CA VAL A 125 15.55 8.41 -7.42
C VAL A 125 16.97 8.17 -7.91
N LEU A 126 17.73 7.30 -7.25
CA LEU A 126 19.09 6.87 -7.61
C LEU A 126 19.11 5.33 -7.64
N PRO A 127 18.77 4.70 -8.77
CA PRO A 127 18.62 3.24 -8.88
C PRO A 127 19.87 2.43 -8.52
N ASN A 128 21.05 3.01 -8.69
CA ASN A 128 22.33 2.38 -8.37
C ASN A 128 22.91 2.88 -7.03
N GLY A 129 22.09 3.49 -6.16
CA GLY A 129 22.54 4.15 -4.93
C GLY A 129 23.21 5.50 -5.14
N THR A 130 23.96 5.65 -6.23
CA THR A 130 24.68 6.87 -6.59
C THR A 130 24.66 7.07 -8.10
N GLY A 131 25.17 8.21 -8.56
CA GLY A 131 25.39 8.47 -9.98
C GLY A 131 24.15 9.01 -10.69
N GLN A 132 23.71 8.33 -11.74
CA GLN A 132 22.63 8.82 -12.59
C GLN A 132 21.31 8.88 -11.84
N ILE A 133 20.70 10.07 -11.88
CA ILE A 133 19.36 10.31 -11.37
C ILE A 133 18.34 9.70 -12.33
N ASN A 134 17.36 9.00 -11.77
CA ASN A 134 16.18 8.58 -12.50
C ASN A 134 15.13 9.71 -12.47
N GLN A 135 14.99 10.42 -13.58
CA GLN A 135 14.10 11.58 -13.67
C GLN A 135 12.63 11.21 -13.41
N ALA A 136 12.17 10.05 -13.90
CA ALA A 136 10.79 9.61 -13.67
C ALA A 136 10.49 9.42 -12.17
N GLY A 137 11.48 8.96 -11.40
CA GLY A 137 11.39 8.86 -9.95
C GLY A 137 11.28 10.21 -9.25
N LEU A 138 12.06 11.21 -9.69
CA LEU A 138 11.92 12.59 -9.18
C LEU A 138 10.57 13.20 -9.56
N ASP A 139 10.13 13.01 -10.80
CA ASP A 139 8.87 13.55 -11.30
C ASP A 139 7.68 12.98 -10.52
N PHE A 140 7.73 11.70 -10.12
CA PHE A 140 6.74 11.11 -9.23
C PHE A 140 6.62 11.87 -7.91
N TYR A 141 7.73 12.10 -7.20
CA TYR A 141 7.69 12.83 -5.93
C TYR A 141 7.35 14.32 -6.11
N SER A 142 7.73 14.94 -7.23
CA SER A 142 7.28 16.29 -7.56
C SER A 142 5.75 16.34 -7.61
N ARG A 143 5.12 15.44 -8.36
CA ARG A 143 3.66 15.38 -8.44
C ARG A 143 3.00 15.06 -7.09
N VAL A 144 3.60 14.19 -6.27
CA VAL A 144 3.08 13.91 -4.91
C VAL A 144 3.11 15.16 -4.04
N VAL A 145 4.21 15.93 -4.07
CA VAL A 145 4.32 17.21 -3.35
C VAL A 145 3.32 18.22 -3.87
N ASP A 146 3.22 18.40 -5.19
CA ASP A 146 2.28 19.33 -5.81
C ASP A 146 0.84 19.00 -5.39
N THR A 147 0.44 17.72 -5.47
CA THR A 147 -0.88 17.27 -5.04
C THR A 147 -1.12 17.43 -3.54
N CYS A 148 -0.11 17.27 -2.68
CA CYS A 148 -0.26 17.58 -1.25
C CYS A 148 -0.60 19.07 -1.05
N LEU A 149 0.16 19.96 -1.70
CA LEU A 149 -0.03 21.40 -1.59
C LEU A 149 -1.39 21.85 -2.16
N GLU A 150 -1.82 21.28 -3.28
CA GLU A 150 -3.14 21.52 -3.88
C GLU A 150 -4.29 21.14 -2.95
N LEU A 151 -4.12 20.09 -2.15
CA LEU A 151 -5.12 19.59 -1.19
C LEU A 151 -4.99 20.20 0.21
N GLY A 152 -4.06 21.15 0.40
CA GLY A 152 -3.84 21.78 1.71
C GLY A 152 -3.14 20.89 2.74
N LEU A 153 -2.44 19.84 2.29
CA LEU A 153 -1.62 18.97 3.13
C LEU A 153 -0.17 19.45 3.14
N GLU A 154 0.38 19.74 4.31
CA GLU A 154 1.80 20.05 4.45
C GLU A 154 2.65 18.77 4.25
N PRO A 155 3.58 18.75 3.28
CA PRO A 155 4.41 17.59 3.01
C PRO A 155 5.58 17.49 3.99
N TRP A 156 5.63 16.43 4.80
CA TRP A 156 6.72 16.16 5.76
C TRP A 156 7.58 15.01 5.24
N VAL A 157 8.75 15.34 4.67
CA VAL A 157 9.55 14.37 3.91
C VAL A 157 10.59 13.67 4.78
N THR A 158 10.59 12.34 4.73
CA THR A 158 11.67 11.49 5.26
C THR A 158 12.58 11.04 4.11
N LEU A 159 13.85 11.48 4.10
CA LEU A 159 14.77 11.17 2.98
C LEU A 159 15.19 9.70 2.91
N TYR A 160 15.20 8.99 4.04
CA TYR A 160 15.58 7.59 4.11
C TYR A 160 14.71 6.84 5.12
N HIS A 161 14.08 5.74 4.67
CA HIS A 161 13.26 4.90 5.53
C HIS A 161 13.50 3.41 5.27
N TRP A 162 14.75 3.00 5.53
CA TRP A 162 15.23 1.61 5.47
C TRP A 162 15.24 0.97 4.07
N ASP A 163 15.12 1.76 3.02
CA ASP A 163 14.99 1.32 1.63
C ASP A 163 16.27 1.62 0.82
N LEU A 164 17.42 1.20 1.36
CA LEU A 164 18.71 1.37 0.70
C LEU A 164 18.73 0.61 -0.65
N PRO A 165 19.27 1.19 -1.73
CA PRO A 165 19.52 0.48 -3.00
C PRO A 165 20.52 -0.69 -2.83
#